data_AF-A0A139DH95-F1
#
_entry.id   AF-A0A139DH95-F1
#
_cell.length_a   1.000
_cell.length_b   1.000
_cell.length_c   1.000
_cell.angle_alpha   90.00
_cell.angle_beta   90.00
_cell.angle_gamma   90.00
#
_symmetry.space_group_name_H-M   'P 1'
#
loop_
_entity.id
_entity.type
_entity.pdbx_description
1 polymer ?
#
loop_
_entity_poly.entity_id
_entity_poly.type
_entity_poly.pdbx_seq_one_letter_code
_entity_poly.pdbx_strand_id
1 'polypeptide(L)'
;ALLVAQITSTIEQATIVSGVFNIIMAALGGVMVPSFLMPETMQQIGSFSPMAWGLNGFFDILLRNGTVTDTLPEVGALLGFAALMLCLTVWRYRRRAAEHG
;
A
#
# COMPACT_ATOMS: atom_id res chain seq x y z
N ALA A 1 5.85 1.40 -6.63
CA ALA A 1 7.08 1.50 -7.45
C ALA A 1 6.83 1.30 -8.94
N LEU A 2 6.36 0.12 -9.39
CA LEU A 2 6.18 -0.16 -10.83
C LEU A 2 5.26 0.83 -11.56
N LEU A 3 4.11 1.15 -10.98
CA LEU A 3 3.20 2.16 -11.54
C LEU A 3 3.84 3.55 -11.60
N VAL A 4 4.58 3.94 -10.57
CA VAL A 4 5.26 5.25 -10.48
C VAL A 4 6.33 5.35 -11.56
N ALA A 5 7.11 4.29 -11.78
CA ALA A 5 8.12 4.24 -12.83
C ALA A 5 7.52 4.43 -14.24
N GLN A 6 6.26 4.03 -14.46
CA GLN A 6 5.55 4.28 -15.71
C GLN A 6 5.05 5.72 -15.87
N ILE A 7 5.09 6.54 -14.82
CA ILE A 7 4.61 7.94 -14.88
C ILE A 7 5.80 8.91 -14.89
N THR A 8 6.88 8.57 -14.21
CA THR A 8 8.07 9.40 -14.10
C THR A 8 8.99 9.28 -15.31
N SER A 9 9.65 10.39 -15.67
CA SER A 9 10.57 10.44 -16.81
C SER A 9 12.02 10.07 -16.44
N THR A 10 12.38 10.12 -15.15
CA THR A 10 13.74 9.82 -14.66
C THR A 10 13.73 8.89 -13.45
N ILE A 11 14.82 8.14 -13.26
CA ILE A 11 15.01 7.24 -12.11
C ILE A 11 15.05 8.02 -10.79
N GLU A 12 15.64 9.22 -10.80
CA GLU A 12 15.68 10.09 -9.63
C GLU A 12 14.27 10.53 -9.21
N GLN A 13 13.45 10.95 -10.18
CA GLN A 13 12.05 11.30 -9.92
C GLN A 13 11.24 10.09 -9.42
N ALA A 14 11.45 8.89 -9.98
CA ALA A 14 10.80 7.67 -9.53
C ALA A 14 11.14 7.35 -8.06
N THR A 15 12.41 7.53 -7.69
CA THR A 15 12.92 7.29 -6.34
C THR A 15 12.31 8.29 -5.36
N ILE A 16 12.33 9.59 -5.67
CA ILE A 16 11.78 10.64 -4.80
C ILE A 16 10.28 10.45 -4.61
N VAL A 17 9.52 10.27 -5.70
CA VAL A 17 8.05 10.12 -5.63
C VAL A 17 7.68 8.87 -4.86
N SER A 18 8.35 7.74 -5.12
CA SER A 18 8.08 6.49 -4.39
C SER A 18 8.45 6.62 -2.91
N GLY A 19 9.56 7.28 -2.58
CA GLY A 19 10.02 7.49 -1.21
C GLY A 19 9.06 8.36 -0.40
N VAL A 20 8.67 9.53 -0.93
CA VAL A 20 7.72 10.43 -0.27
C VAL A 20 6.37 9.74 -0.07
N PHE A 21 5.86 9.06 -1.10
CA PHE A 21 4.62 8.30 -1.00
C PHE A 21 4.68 7.21 0.09
N ASN A 22 5.80 6.50 0.17
CA ASN A 22 6.01 5.47 1.18
C ASN A 22 5.97 6.07 2.60
N ILE A 23 6.64 7.20 2.84
CA ILE A 23 6.65 7.86 4.15
C ILE A 23 5.25 8.31 4.56
N ILE A 24 4.48 8.91 3.64
CA ILE A 24 3.10 9.33 3.92
C ILE A 24 2.24 8.11 4.29
N MET A 25 2.35 7.03 3.51
CA MET A 25 1.62 5.80 3.80
C MET A 25 2.06 5.15 5.12
N ALA A 26 3.32 5.28 5.53
CA ALA A 26 3.81 4.78 6.82
C ALA A 26 3.28 5.58 8.01
N ALA A 27 3.20 6.90 7.86
CA ALA A 27 2.59 7.77 8.86
C ALA A 27 1.09 7.48 9.03
N LEU A 28 0.36 7.27 7.93
CA LEU A 28 -1.07 6.95 7.95
C LEU A 28 -1.36 5.50 8.33
N GLY A 29 -0.47 4.57 7.98
CA GLY A 29 -0.66 3.13 8.12
C GLY A 29 -0.36 2.57 9.50
N GLY A 30 -0.13 3.43 10.50
CA GLY A 30 0.10 2.98 11.88
C GLY A 30 1.55 2.59 12.20
N VAL A 31 2.48 2.72 11.26
CA VAL A 31 3.87 2.27 11.42
C VAL A 31 4.66 3.20 12.35
N MET A 32 4.46 4.51 12.24
CA MET A 32 5.13 5.50 13.10
C MET A 32 4.40 5.75 14.42
N VAL A 33 3.06 5.79 14.38
CA VAL A 33 2.20 5.95 15.56
C VAL A 33 1.17 4.84 15.51
N PRO A 34 1.00 4.02 16.56
CA PRO A 34 0.01 2.95 16.56
C PRO A 34 -1.40 3.48 16.31
N SER A 35 -2.17 2.79 15.45
CA SER A 35 -3.50 3.22 15.04
C SER A 35 -4.46 3.47 16.21
N PHE A 36 -4.34 2.72 17.31
CA PHE A 36 -5.18 2.91 18.50
C PHE A 36 -4.88 4.20 19.29
N LEU A 37 -3.76 4.88 19.02
CA LEU A 37 -3.41 6.17 19.60
C LEU A 37 -3.76 7.35 18.67
N MET A 38 -4.21 7.09 17.44
CA MET A 38 -4.53 8.13 16.47
C MET A 38 -5.93 8.72 16.70
N PRO A 39 -6.19 9.97 16.28
CA PRO A 39 -7.54 10.52 16.20
C PRO A 39 -8.45 9.73 15.25
N GLU A 40 -9.76 9.74 15.50
CA GLU A 40 -10.75 8.91 14.79
C GLU A 40 -10.72 9.11 13.26
N THR A 41 -10.53 10.34 12.78
CA THR A 41 -10.37 10.66 11.35
C THR A 41 -9.11 10.04 10.74
N MET A 42 -7.99 10.03 11.46
CA MET A 42 -6.77 9.39 10.97
C MET A 42 -6.87 7.87 11.01
N GLN A 43 -7.59 7.30 11.98
CA GLN A 43 -7.87 5.87 12.00
C GLN A 43 -8.69 5.43 10.79
N GLN A 44 -9.75 6.19 10.45
CA GLN A 44 -10.58 5.91 9.28
C GLN A 44 -9.79 6.00 7.97
N ILE A 45 -8.90 6.99 7.83
CA ILE A 45 -8.05 7.11 6.64
C ILE A 45 -7.02 5.99 6.62
N GLY A 46 -6.39 5.71 7.76
CA GLY A 46 -5.39 4.67 7.95
C GLY A 46 -5.93 3.28 7.68
N SER A 47 -7.20 2.99 7.99
CA SER A 47 -7.80 1.67 7.76
C SER A 47 -7.92 1.31 6.28
N PHE A 48 -7.78 2.26 5.35
CA PHE A 48 -7.70 2.00 3.91
C PHE A 48 -6.26 1.93 3.39
N SER A 49 -5.25 2.00 4.26
CA SER A 49 -3.86 1.90 3.89
C SER A 49 -3.40 0.44 3.87
N PRO A 50 -2.72 -0.03 2.79
CA PRO A 50 -2.13 -1.37 2.76
C PRO A 50 -1.10 -1.58 3.89
N MET A 51 -0.47 -0.51 4.38
CA MET A 51 0.43 -0.63 5.54
C MET A 51 -0.33 -0.95 6.83
N ALA A 52 -1.54 -0.42 7.03
CA ALA A 52 -2.34 -0.73 8.20
C ALA A 52 -2.81 -2.18 8.21
N TRP A 53 -3.20 -2.73 7.05
CA TRP A 53 -3.57 -4.15 6.94
C TRP A 53 -2.40 -5.08 7.27
N GLY A 54 -1.20 -4.78 6.74
CA GLY A 54 -0.01 -5.55 7.06
C GLY A 54 0.37 -5.50 8.54
N LEU A 55 0.28 -4.32 9.17
CA LEU A 55 0.59 -4.14 10.58
C LEU A 55 -0.44 -4.81 11.50
N ASN A 56 -1.73 -4.71 11.17
CA ASN A 56 -2.79 -5.38 11.93
C ASN A 56 -2.65 -6.90 11.87
N GLY A 57 -2.42 -7.49 10.69
CA GLY A 57 -2.20 -8.92 10.58
C GLY A 57 -0.97 -9.40 11.35
N PHE A 58 0.09 -8.59 11.42
CA PHE A 58 1.25 -8.86 12.27
C PHE A 58 0.89 -8.85 13.76
N PHE A 59 0.10 -7.86 14.20
CA PHE A 59 -0.37 -7.77 15.58
C PHE A 59 -1.35 -8.88 15.96
N ASP A 60 -2.20 -9.34 15.04
CA ASP A 60 -3.15 -10.42 15.30
C ASP A 60 -2.42 -11.74 15.62
N ILE A 61 -1.33 -12.03 14.89
CA ILE A 61 -0.52 -13.24 15.12
C ILE A 61 0.33 -13.10 16.39
N LEU A 62 1.00 -11.97 16.59
CA LEU A 62 2.01 -11.83 17.64
C LEU A 62 1.49 -11.37 19.00
N LEU A 63 0.46 -10.52 19.02
CA LEU A 63 -0.03 -9.89 20.26
C LEU A 63 -1.41 -10.40 20.66
N ARG A 64 -2.23 -10.89 19.73
CA ARG A 64 -3.60 -11.33 20.02
C ARG A 64 -3.77 -12.84 20.09
N ASN A 65 -2.66 -13.59 19.99
CA ASN A 65 -2.66 -15.05 20.04
C ASN A 65 -3.58 -15.68 18.96
N GLY A 66 -3.79 -14.94 17.85
CA GLY A 66 -4.61 -15.34 16.73
C GLY A 66 -3.95 -16.40 15.85
N THR A 67 -4.75 -17.12 15.10
CA THR A 67 -4.28 -18.14 14.15
C THR A 67 -4.00 -17.49 12.79
N VAL A 68 -3.21 -18.14 11.92
CA VAL A 68 -2.95 -17.68 10.55
C VAL A 68 -4.24 -17.45 9.75
N THR A 69 -5.33 -18.13 10.11
CA THR A 69 -6.65 -17.91 9.49
C THR A 69 -7.25 -16.55 9.81
N ASP A 70 -6.90 -15.94 10.94
CA ASP A 70 -7.48 -14.66 11.35
C ASP A 70 -6.90 -13.50 10.53
N THR A 71 -5.75 -13.72 9.86
CA THR A 71 -5.10 -12.72 8.98
C THR A 71 -5.45 -12.88 7.49
N LEU A 72 -6.28 -13.86 7.15
CA LEU A 72 -6.80 -14.05 5.79
C LEU A 72 -7.44 -12.79 5.20
N PRO A 73 -8.26 -12.00 5.91
CA PRO A 73 -8.85 -10.79 5.34
C PRO A 73 -7.79 -9.73 5.02
N GLU A 74 -6.78 -9.52 5.87
CA GLU A 74 -5.69 -8.57 5.65
C GLU A 74 -4.82 -9.01 4.47
N VAL A 75 -4.50 -10.31 4.40
CA VAL A 75 -3.76 -10.90 3.27
C VAL A 75 -4.55 -10.76 1.98
N GLY A 76 -5.86 -11.03 2.01
CA GLY A 76 -6.75 -10.85 0.87
C GLY A 76 -6.79 -9.40 0.38
N ALA A 77 -6.88 -8.43 1.30
CA ALA A 77 -6.87 -7.01 0.98
C ALA A 77 -5.53 -6.58 0.36
N LEU A 78 -4.40 -7.05 0.90
CA LEU A 78 -3.06 -6.81 0.36
C LEU A 78 -2.90 -7.39 -1.05
N LEU A 79 -3.36 -8.63 -1.27
CA LEU A 79 -3.33 -9.27 -2.58
C LEU A 79 -4.23 -8.54 -3.59
N GLY A 80 -5.42 -8.12 -3.16
CA GLY A 80 -6.33 -7.31 -3.97
C GLY A 80 -5.71 -5.97 -4.38
N PHE A 81 -5.06 -5.28 -3.44
CA PHE A 81 -4.34 -4.04 -3.71
C PHE A 81 -3.16 -4.25 -4.68
N ALA A 82 -2.37 -5.30 -4.49
CA ALA A 82 -1.28 -5.66 -5.38
C ALA A 82 -1.79 -5.95 -6.81
N ALA A 83 -2.85 -6.76 -6.93
CA ALA A 83 -3.47 -7.06 -8.22
C ALA A 83 -3.99 -5.80 -8.91
N LEU A 84 -4.68 -4.91 -8.17
CA LEU A 84 -5.17 -3.64 -8.70
C LEU A 84 -4.03 -2.75 -9.22
N MET A 85 -2.94 -2.62 -8.45
CA MET A 85 -1.78 -1.83 -8.87
C MET A 85 -1.07 -2.43 -10.09
N LEU A 86 -0.98 -3.75 -10.17
CA LEU A 86 -0.44 -4.45 -11.34
C LEU A 86 -1.32 -4.25 -12.57
N CYS A 87 -2.64 -4.41 -12.44
CA CYS A 87 -3.59 -4.16 -13.52
C CYS A 87 -3.49 -2.72 -14.04
N LEU A 88 -3.42 -1.72 -13.14
CA LEU A 88 -3.22 -0.32 -13.53
C LEU A 88 -1.89 -0.10 -14.25
N THR A 89 -0.83 -0.75 -13.78
CA THR A 89 0.51 -0.67 -14.40
C THR A 89 0.47 -1.23 -15.83
N VAL A 90 -0.09 -2.42 -16.01
CA VAL A 90 -0.22 -3.08 -17.32
C VAL A 90 -1.11 -2.27 -18.25
N TRP A 91 -2.24 -1.76 -17.76
CA TRP A 91 -3.15 -0.93 -18.55
C TRP A 91 -2.48 0.37 -19.03
N ARG A 92 -1.76 1.07 -18.16
CA ARG A 92 -0.98 2.27 -18.52
C ARG A 92 0.11 1.96 -19.54
N TYR A 93 0.84 0.86 -19.34
CA TYR A 93 1.88 0.42 -20.26
C TYR A 93 1.32 0.13 -21.66
N ARG A 94 0.20 -0.59 -21.73
CA ARG A 94 -0.49 -0.90 -23.00
C ARG A 94 -0.99 0.35 -23.72
N ARG A 95 -1.52 1.35 -22.99
CA ARG A 95 -1.93 2.63 -23.60
C ARG A 95 -0.75 3.39 -24.21
N ARG A 96 0.37 3.53 -23.49
CA ARG A 96 1.58 4.16 -24.03
C ARG A 96 2.12 3.45 -25.26
N ALA A 97 2.10 2.12 -25.28
CA ALA A 97 2.55 1.34 -26.43
C ALA A 97 1.66 1.55 -27.67
N ALA A 98 0.36 1.78 -27.49
CA ALA A 98 -0.59 2.04 -28.58
C ALA A 98 -0.54 3.48 -29.12
N GLU A 99 0.01 4.44 -28.38
CA GLU A 99 0.18 5.83 -28.81
C GLU A 99 1.45 6.06 -29.66
N HIS A 100 2.36 5.08 -29.72
CA HIS A 100 3.64 5.15 -30.44
C HIS A 100 3.79 4.11 -31.58
N GLY A 101 2.73 3.39 -31.94
CA GLY A 101 2.68 2.47 -33.09
C GLY A 101 1.74 2.98 -34.17
#